data_AF-V9H430-F1
#
_entry.id   AF-V9H430-F1
#
_cell.length_a   1.000
_cell.length_b   1.000
_cell.length_c   1.000
_cell.angle_alpha   90.00
_cell.angle_beta   90.00
_cell.angle_gamma   90.00
#
_symmetry.space_group_name_H-M   'P 1'
#
loop_
_entity.id
_entity.type
_entity.pdbx_description
1 polymer ?
#
loop_
_entity_poly.entity_id
_entity_poly.type
_entity_poly.pdbx_seq_one_letter_code
_entity_poly.pdbx_strand_id
1 'polypeptide(L)'
;MRITEENFIIQMKMRNEKSIDYVLDNYDWIIKAIVKKHLYNLENFQDECINDVLLAVWYNIESFDEDRGQFKNWLAGVTKFKCLDYKRKYLKELLYENIDDLNISVEDTANKEIMKNELNDEVEDLLNNLKDDDKSLFMKLYVEEKNIDDISSETGLKREVIYNRISRGKNKIRSLFRLNESRCKL
;
A
#
# COMPACT_ATOMS: atom_id res chain seq x y z
N MET A 1 14.06 2.12 30.23
CA MET A 1 15.13 1.90 29.22
C MET A 1 15.00 2.97 28.15
N ARG A 2 16.10 3.58 27.69
CA ARG A 2 16.06 4.59 26.62
C ARG A 2 15.97 3.88 25.26
N ILE A 3 15.08 4.36 24.40
CA ILE A 3 14.93 3.85 23.03
C ILE A 3 15.79 4.69 22.09
N THR A 4 16.55 4.01 21.23
CA THR A 4 17.54 4.58 20.32
C THR A 4 17.39 3.95 18.95
N GLU A 5 18.09 4.50 17.95
CA GLU A 5 18.12 3.98 16.58
C GLU A 5 18.54 2.50 16.51
N GLU A 6 19.41 2.07 17.43
CA GLU A 6 19.97 0.72 17.46
C GLU A 6 19.01 -0.31 18.07
N ASN A 7 18.03 0.11 18.88
CA ASN A 7 17.22 -0.83 19.66
C ASN A 7 15.71 -0.70 19.45
N PHE A 8 15.21 0.33 18.76
CA PHE A 8 13.78 0.57 18.65
C PHE A 8 13.04 -0.59 17.97
N ILE A 9 13.63 -1.20 16.92
CA ILE A 9 13.03 -2.36 16.22
C ILE A 9 12.87 -3.55 17.18
N ILE A 10 13.91 -3.87 17.94
CA ILE A 10 13.87 -4.94 18.94
C ILE A 10 12.80 -4.62 19.99
N GLN A 11 12.72 -3.37 20.44
CA GLN A 11 11.70 -2.94 21.41
C GLN A 11 10.28 -3.02 20.85
N MET A 12 10.07 -2.70 19.58
CA MET A 12 8.78 -2.86 18.90
C MET A 12 8.37 -4.34 18.82
N LYS A 13 9.30 -5.23 18.45
CA LYS A 13 9.07 -6.68 18.43
C LYS A 13 8.73 -7.22 19.83
N MET A 14 9.38 -6.70 20.86
CA MET A 14 9.04 -6.98 22.27
C MET A 14 7.74 -6.34 22.76
N ARG A 15 6.97 -5.66 21.90
CA ARG A 15 5.72 -4.96 22.24
C ARG A 15 5.89 -3.88 23.31
N ASN A 16 7.05 -3.23 23.36
CA ASN A 16 7.25 -2.05 24.19
C ASN A 16 6.61 -0.83 23.53
N GLU A 17 5.47 -0.36 24.04
CA GLU A 17 4.69 0.73 23.45
C GLU A 17 5.51 2.01 23.24
N LYS A 18 6.46 2.32 24.12
CA LYS A 18 7.32 3.52 23.99
C LYS A 18 8.16 3.53 22.70
N SER A 19 8.32 2.37 22.05
CA SER A 19 9.04 2.29 20.78
C SER A 19 8.28 2.94 19.62
N ILE A 20 6.95 3.09 19.72
CA ILE A 20 6.18 3.83 18.73
C ILE A 20 6.47 5.34 18.78
N ASP A 21 6.73 5.87 19.99
CA ASP A 21 7.12 7.28 20.17
C ASP A 21 8.40 7.57 19.41
N TYR A 22 9.37 6.64 19.45
CA TYR A 22 10.58 6.76 18.66
C TYR A 22 10.29 6.77 17.15
N VAL A 23 9.35 5.95 16.67
CA VAL A 23 8.95 5.95 15.26
C VAL A 23 8.34 7.29 14.85
N LEU A 24 7.47 7.84 15.69
CA LEU A 24 6.88 9.17 15.48
C LEU A 24 7.96 10.25 15.45
N ASP A 25 8.84 10.30 16.44
CA ASP A 25 9.86 11.35 16.55
C ASP A 25 10.84 11.37 15.36
N ASN A 26 11.13 10.21 14.76
CA ASN A 26 12.20 10.09 13.76
C ASN A 26 11.71 9.83 12.32
N TYR A 27 10.51 9.28 12.15
CA TYR A 27 10.02 8.84 10.83
C TYR A 27 8.63 9.38 10.46
N ASP A 28 7.95 10.13 11.32
CA ASP A 28 6.64 10.74 11.03
C ASP A 28 6.65 11.59 9.75
N TRP A 29 7.75 12.31 9.49
CA TRP A 29 7.92 13.10 8.27
C TRP A 29 7.81 12.25 6.98
N ILE A 30 8.25 10.99 7.00
CA ILE A 30 8.14 10.07 5.86
C ILE A 30 6.68 9.71 5.64
N ILE A 31 5.98 9.36 6.72
CA ILE A 31 4.58 8.97 6.67
C ILE A 31 3.75 10.13 6.13
N LYS A 32 3.88 11.32 6.74
CA LYS A 32 3.16 12.54 6.34
C LYS A 32 3.44 12.94 4.90
N ALA A 33 4.70 12.89 4.46
CA ALA A 33 5.04 13.25 3.08
C ALA A 33 4.37 12.33 2.06
N ILE A 34 4.37 11.02 2.31
CA ILE A 34 3.73 10.03 1.42
C ILE A 34 2.21 10.17 1.47
N VAL A 35 1.63 10.26 2.65
CA VAL A 35 0.17 10.41 2.83
C VAL A 35 -0.32 11.68 2.13
N LYS A 36 0.32 12.83 2.37
CA LYS A 36 -0.06 14.09 1.73
C LYS A 36 0.05 14.03 0.21
N LYS A 37 1.09 13.36 -0.31
CA LYS A 37 1.27 13.19 -1.76
C LYS A 37 0.18 12.30 -2.36
N HIS A 38 -0.09 11.14 -1.77
CA HIS A 38 -1.01 10.17 -2.35
C HIS A 38 -2.48 10.49 -2.06
N LEU A 39 -2.79 11.09 -0.91
CA LEU A 39 -4.15 11.45 -0.50
C LEU A 39 -4.40 12.96 -0.59
N TYR A 40 -3.80 13.63 -1.58
CA TYR A 40 -3.89 15.09 -1.74
C TYR A 40 -5.34 15.58 -1.93
N ASN A 41 -6.18 14.80 -2.62
CA ASN A 41 -7.62 15.07 -2.79
C ASN A 41 -8.49 14.50 -1.66
N LEU A 42 -7.90 13.85 -0.66
CA LEU A 42 -8.58 13.16 0.43
C LEU A 42 -8.07 13.67 1.78
N GLU A 43 -7.98 14.99 1.96
CA GLU A 43 -7.42 15.62 3.15
C GLU A 43 -8.07 15.12 4.45
N ASN A 44 -9.40 14.94 4.45
CA ASN A 44 -10.15 14.45 5.61
C ASN A 44 -9.76 13.04 6.07
N PHE A 45 -9.12 12.24 5.20
CA PHE A 45 -8.69 10.88 5.50
C PHE A 45 -7.19 10.78 5.86
N GLN A 46 -6.43 11.87 5.77
CA GLN A 46 -4.98 11.82 5.96
C GLN A 46 -4.58 11.43 7.39
N ASP A 47 -5.20 12.05 8.40
CA ASP A 47 -4.89 11.76 9.81
C ASP A 47 -5.27 10.32 10.20
N GLU A 48 -6.42 9.84 9.71
CA GLU A 48 -6.84 8.46 9.90
C GLU A 48 -5.87 7.48 9.24
N CYS A 49 -5.47 7.75 8.00
CA CYS A 49 -4.50 6.94 7.27
C CYS A 49 -3.13 6.89 7.99
N ILE A 50 -2.67 8.00 8.58
CA ILE A 50 -1.42 8.02 9.36
C ILE A 50 -1.54 7.09 10.58
N ASN A 51 -2.64 7.17 11.31
CA ASN A 51 -2.89 6.30 12.46
C ASN A 51 -2.93 4.82 12.05
N ASP A 52 -3.62 4.50 10.96
CA ASP A 52 -3.68 3.17 10.37
C ASP A 52 -2.31 2.64 9.95
N VAL A 53 -1.43 3.50 9.45
CA VAL A 53 -0.04 3.14 9.13
C VAL A 53 0.72 2.79 10.40
N LEU A 54 0.63 3.58 11.46
CA LEU A 54 1.30 3.30 12.73
C LEU A 54 0.83 1.98 13.34
N LEU A 55 -0.49 1.72 13.30
CA LEU A 55 -1.06 0.44 13.71
C LEU A 55 -0.55 -0.71 12.83
N ALA A 56 -0.52 -0.55 11.51
CA ALA A 56 -0.01 -1.56 10.60
C ALA A 56 1.46 -1.87 10.88
N VAL A 57 2.29 -0.85 11.12
CA VAL A 57 3.69 -0.98 11.50
C VAL A 57 3.82 -1.74 12.82
N TRP A 58 3.05 -1.34 13.84
CA TRP A 58 3.02 -2.01 15.14
C TRP A 58 2.70 -3.49 15.01
N TYR A 59 1.61 -3.84 14.34
CA TYR A 59 1.19 -5.25 14.23
C TYR A 59 2.11 -6.10 13.36
N ASN A 60 2.71 -5.51 12.32
CA ASN A 60 3.49 -6.25 11.32
C ASN A 60 5.01 -6.12 11.49
N ILE A 61 5.51 -5.54 12.59
CA ILE A 61 6.95 -5.34 12.80
C ILE A 61 7.76 -6.66 12.76
N GLU A 62 7.14 -7.79 13.11
CA GLU A 62 7.77 -9.11 12.99
C GLU A 62 8.13 -9.49 11.55
N SER A 63 7.43 -8.92 10.57
CA SER A 63 7.71 -9.12 9.15
C SER A 63 8.87 -8.26 8.62
N PHE A 64 9.35 -7.31 9.43
CA PHE A 64 10.52 -6.51 9.10
C PHE A 64 11.81 -7.29 9.41
N ASP A 65 12.68 -7.30 8.41
CA ASP A 65 13.93 -8.03 8.38
C ASP A 65 15.02 -7.03 7.98
N GLU A 66 15.93 -6.75 8.91
CA GLU A 66 17.01 -5.77 8.77
C GLU A 66 17.99 -6.17 7.66
N ASP A 67 18.16 -7.47 7.40
CA ASP A 67 19.01 -7.98 6.32
C ASP A 67 18.40 -7.70 4.94
N ARG A 68 17.09 -7.40 4.89
CA ARG A 68 16.33 -7.18 3.66
C ARG A 68 16.21 -5.71 3.25
N GLY A 69 16.60 -4.76 4.10
CA GLY A 69 16.58 -3.33 3.80
C GLY A 69 16.40 -2.45 5.03
N GLN A 70 16.46 -1.12 4.83
CA GLN A 70 16.35 -0.15 5.92
C GLN A 70 14.89 0.02 6.38
N PHE A 71 14.69 0.25 7.68
CA PHE A 71 13.37 0.44 8.28
C PHE A 71 12.56 1.55 7.58
N LYS A 72 13.19 2.70 7.29
CA LYS A 72 12.53 3.82 6.59
C LYS A 72 11.92 3.41 5.23
N ASN A 73 12.54 2.46 4.52
CA ASN A 73 12.09 2.03 3.21
C ASN A 73 10.94 1.04 3.35
N TRP A 74 11.03 0.13 4.32
CA TRP A 74 9.91 -0.74 4.68
C TRP A 74 8.70 0.07 5.14
N LEU A 75 8.90 1.07 6.00
CA LEU A 75 7.87 2.01 6.43
C LEU A 75 7.23 2.74 5.26
N ALA A 76 8.03 3.32 4.36
CA ALA A 76 7.53 3.99 3.16
C ALA A 76 6.65 3.06 2.30
N GLY A 77 7.06 1.78 2.17
CA GLY A 77 6.26 0.76 1.52
C GLY A 77 4.92 0.54 2.20
N VAL A 78 4.90 0.33 3.52
CA VAL A 78 3.68 0.16 4.32
C VAL A 78 2.76 1.38 4.16
N THR A 79 3.30 2.59 4.24
CA THR A 79 2.56 3.84 4.06
C THR A 79 1.92 3.93 2.69
N LYS A 80 2.68 3.66 1.61
CA LYS A 80 2.14 3.67 0.24
C LYS A 80 1.01 2.66 0.09
N PHE A 81 1.18 1.45 0.62
CA PHE A 81 0.12 0.43 0.58
C PHE A 81 -1.15 0.87 1.31
N LYS A 82 -1.03 1.53 2.47
CA LYS A 82 -2.19 2.09 3.16
C LYS A 82 -2.87 3.21 2.38
N CYS A 83 -2.11 4.13 1.78
CA CYS A 83 -2.69 5.18 0.94
C CYS A 83 -3.51 4.59 -0.22
N LEU A 84 -2.98 3.56 -0.89
CA LEU A 84 -3.69 2.86 -1.97
C LEU A 84 -4.97 2.18 -1.47
N ASP A 85 -4.94 1.57 -0.28
CA ASP A 85 -6.13 0.97 0.34
C ASP A 85 -7.21 2.02 0.61
N TYR A 86 -6.85 3.20 1.10
CA TYR A 86 -7.78 4.32 1.28
C TYR A 86 -8.35 4.82 -0.04
N LYS A 87 -7.50 5.02 -1.07
CA LYS A 87 -7.97 5.40 -2.41
C LYS A 87 -9.01 4.42 -2.93
N ARG A 88 -8.76 3.12 -2.77
CA ARG A 88 -9.68 2.05 -3.20
C ARG A 88 -11.00 2.04 -2.44
N LYS A 89 -10.95 2.14 -1.11
CA LYS A 89 -12.16 2.19 -0.27
C LYS A 89 -13.02 3.39 -0.62
N TYR A 90 -12.42 4.57 -0.77
CA TYR A 90 -13.13 5.79 -1.16
C TYR A 90 -13.81 5.66 -2.53
N LEU A 91 -13.09 5.17 -3.55
CA LEU A 91 -13.67 4.92 -4.88
C LEU A 91 -14.83 3.92 -4.83
N LYS A 92 -14.76 2.94 -3.92
CA LYS A 92 -15.82 1.96 -3.68
C LYS A 92 -17.04 2.60 -3.00
N GLU A 93 -16.85 3.36 -1.94
CA GLU A 93 -17.94 4.08 -1.25
C GLU A 93 -18.69 5.00 -2.22
N LEU A 94 -17.97 5.75 -3.05
CA LEU A 94 -18.56 6.55 -4.13
C LEU A 94 -19.36 5.72 -5.15
N LEU A 95 -19.08 4.43 -5.35
CA LEU A 95 -19.89 3.54 -6.21
C LEU A 95 -21.16 3.04 -5.51
N TYR A 96 -21.15 2.91 -4.18
CA TYR A 96 -22.35 2.51 -3.43
C TYR A 96 -23.29 3.69 -3.20
N GLU A 97 -22.77 4.89 -2.91
CA GLU A 97 -23.58 6.12 -2.83
C GLU A 97 -24.26 6.45 -4.17
N ASN A 98 -23.64 6.04 -5.30
CA ASN A 98 -24.22 6.14 -6.65
C ASN A 98 -25.55 5.36 -6.83
N ILE A 99 -25.87 4.39 -5.96
CA ILE A 99 -27.09 3.59 -6.08
C ILE A 99 -28.26 4.25 -5.33
N ASP A 100 -27.99 4.99 -4.25
CA ASP A 100 -29.01 5.58 -3.37
C ASP A 100 -29.19 7.10 -3.55
N ASP A 101 -28.20 7.83 -4.08
CA ASP A 101 -28.27 9.30 -4.21
C ASP A 101 -27.91 9.78 -5.63
N LEU A 102 -28.90 10.31 -6.36
CA LEU A 102 -28.78 10.81 -7.74
C LEU A 102 -28.12 12.21 -7.84
N ASN A 103 -27.49 12.70 -6.77
CA ASN A 103 -27.01 14.08 -6.63
C ASN A 103 -25.47 14.19 -6.57
N ILE A 104 -24.78 13.50 -7.47
CA ILE A 104 -23.32 13.64 -7.60
C ILE A 104 -23.00 14.85 -8.46
N SER A 105 -22.16 15.75 -7.96
CA SER A 105 -21.70 16.91 -8.72
C SER A 105 -20.79 16.47 -9.89
N VAL A 106 -20.76 17.25 -10.98
CA VAL A 106 -19.86 17.00 -12.13
C VAL A 106 -18.38 17.00 -11.70
N GLU A 107 -18.05 17.74 -10.64
CA GLU A 107 -16.71 17.83 -10.06
C GLU A 107 -16.30 16.52 -9.38
N ASP A 108 -17.21 15.87 -8.66
CA ASP A 108 -16.96 14.57 -8.02
C ASP A 108 -16.78 13.45 -9.05
N THR A 109 -17.48 13.51 -10.19
CA THR A 109 -17.33 12.52 -11.27
C THR A 109 -15.98 12.65 -11.98
N ALA A 110 -15.54 13.88 -12.27
CA ALA A 110 -14.23 14.12 -12.85
C ALA A 110 -13.09 13.74 -11.88
N ASN A 111 -13.20 14.12 -10.61
CA ASN A 111 -12.22 13.75 -9.58
C ASN A 111 -12.13 12.23 -9.39
N LYS A 112 -13.27 11.52 -9.44
CA LYS A 112 -13.32 10.06 -9.38
C LYS A 112 -12.60 9.39 -10.55
N GLU A 113 -12.83 9.84 -11.78
CA GLU A 113 -12.15 9.29 -12.97
C GLU A 113 -10.64 9.55 -12.93
N ILE A 114 -10.23 10.77 -12.56
CA ILE A 114 -8.81 11.12 -12.40
C ILE A 114 -8.16 10.20 -11.36
N MET A 115 -8.77 10.08 -10.18
CA MET A 115 -8.25 9.27 -9.09
C MET A 115 -8.19 7.77 -9.44
N LYS A 116 -9.16 7.27 -10.20
CA LYS A 116 -9.14 5.89 -10.73
C LYS A 116 -8.00 5.69 -11.72
N ASN A 117 -7.76 6.64 -12.61
CA ASN A 117 -6.65 6.58 -13.57
C ASN A 117 -5.29 6.65 -12.85
N GLU A 118 -5.12 7.56 -11.90
CA GLU A 118 -3.90 7.63 -11.08
C GLU A 118 -3.65 6.33 -10.32
N LEU A 119 -4.69 5.72 -9.75
CA LEU A 119 -4.57 4.43 -9.08
C LEU A 119 -4.12 3.34 -10.07
N ASN A 120 -4.68 3.32 -11.29
CA ASN A 120 -4.29 2.39 -12.33
C ASN A 120 -2.83 2.58 -12.72
N ASP A 121 -2.38 3.82 -12.96
CA ASP A 121 -1.01 4.15 -13.32
C ASP A 121 -0.04 3.77 -12.20
N GLU A 122 -0.38 4.09 -10.94
CA GLU A 122 0.44 3.72 -9.78
C GLU A 122 0.56 2.20 -9.61
N VAL A 123 -0.50 1.44 -9.88
CA VAL A 123 -0.47 -0.02 -9.84
C VAL A 123 0.32 -0.56 -11.04
N GLU A 124 0.12 -0.01 -12.22
CA GLU A 124 0.80 -0.40 -13.44
C GLU A 124 2.32 -0.23 -13.34
N ASP A 125 2.78 0.90 -12.80
CA ASP A 125 4.20 1.16 -12.53
C ASP A 125 4.82 0.13 -11.58
N LEU A 126 4.06 -0.31 -10.56
CA LEU A 126 4.51 -1.37 -9.66
C LEU A 126 4.64 -2.72 -10.37
N LEU A 127 3.78 -2.97 -11.36
CA LEU A 127 3.68 -4.25 -12.05
C LEU A 127 4.51 -4.33 -13.33
N ASN A 128 5.05 -3.23 -13.85
CA ASN A 128 5.80 -3.17 -15.12
C ASN A 128 7.03 -4.09 -15.20
N ASN A 129 7.47 -4.65 -14.08
CA ASN A 129 8.57 -5.62 -14.02
C ASN A 129 8.12 -7.09 -13.84
N LEU A 130 6.81 -7.34 -13.81
CA LEU A 130 6.23 -8.67 -13.83
C LEU A 130 6.00 -9.13 -15.28
N LYS A 131 5.77 -10.42 -15.47
CA LYS A 131 5.31 -10.94 -16.77
C LYS A 131 3.85 -10.52 -16.98
N ASP A 132 3.42 -10.35 -18.23
CA ASP A 132 2.06 -9.89 -18.56
C ASP A 132 0.96 -10.76 -17.93
N ASP A 133 1.15 -12.09 -17.92
CA ASP A 133 0.23 -13.01 -17.25
C ASP A 133 0.10 -12.75 -15.74
N ASP A 134 1.23 -12.44 -15.08
CA ASP A 134 1.23 -12.13 -13.65
C ASP A 134 0.67 -10.73 -13.41
N LYS A 135 1.00 -9.75 -14.26
CA LYS A 135 0.42 -8.39 -14.23
C LYS A 135 -1.11 -8.45 -14.35
N SER A 136 -1.64 -9.25 -15.28
CA SER A 136 -3.09 -9.46 -15.42
C SER A 136 -3.74 -10.03 -14.16
N LEU A 137 -3.11 -10.99 -13.48
CA LEU A 137 -3.62 -11.51 -12.21
C LEU A 137 -3.64 -10.44 -11.11
N PHE A 138 -2.62 -9.57 -11.06
CA PHE A 138 -2.61 -8.44 -10.12
C PHE A 138 -3.66 -7.39 -10.48
N MET A 139 -3.84 -7.05 -11.75
CA MET A 139 -4.89 -6.13 -12.19
C MET A 139 -6.28 -6.67 -11.83
N LYS A 140 -6.54 -7.94 -12.09
CA LYS A 140 -7.83 -8.56 -11.73
C LYS A 140 -8.10 -8.54 -10.23
N LEU A 141 -7.09 -8.80 -9.40
CA LEU A 141 -7.24 -8.86 -7.95
C LEU A 141 -7.27 -7.46 -7.29
N TYR A 142 -6.44 -6.53 -7.79
CA TYR A 142 -6.16 -5.25 -7.14
C TYR A 142 -6.79 -4.04 -7.86
N VAL A 143 -7.26 -4.18 -9.09
CA VAL A 143 -7.94 -3.10 -9.84
C VAL A 143 -9.38 -3.48 -10.14
N GLU A 144 -9.62 -4.68 -10.69
CA GLU A 144 -10.97 -5.16 -10.98
C GLU A 144 -11.68 -5.77 -9.76
N GLU A 145 -10.94 -5.97 -8.66
CA GLU A 145 -11.43 -6.49 -7.38
C GLU A 145 -12.09 -7.88 -7.45
N LYS A 146 -11.74 -8.68 -8.45
CA LYS A 146 -12.24 -10.06 -8.60
C LYS A 146 -11.72 -10.93 -7.47
N ASN A 147 -12.57 -11.81 -6.95
CA ASN A 147 -12.14 -12.80 -5.98
C ASN A 147 -11.34 -13.92 -6.70
N ILE A 148 -10.62 -14.73 -5.93
CA ILE A 148 -9.74 -15.76 -6.52
C ILE A 148 -10.54 -16.85 -7.26
N ASP A 149 -11.82 -17.05 -6.91
CA ASP A 149 -12.72 -17.98 -7.59
C ASP A 149 -13.15 -17.47 -8.96
N ASP A 150 -13.49 -16.19 -9.07
CA ASP A 150 -13.83 -15.53 -10.32
C ASP A 150 -12.62 -15.54 -11.27
N ILE A 151 -11.44 -15.22 -10.74
CA ILE A 151 -10.19 -15.25 -11.51
C ILE A 151 -9.88 -16.68 -11.95
N SER A 152 -10.08 -17.68 -11.09
CA SER A 152 -9.88 -19.09 -11.41
C SER A 152 -10.80 -19.55 -12.54
N SER A 153 -12.07 -19.16 -12.48
CA SER A 153 -13.09 -19.47 -13.50
C SER A 153 -12.79 -18.80 -14.84
N GLU A 154 -12.35 -17.54 -14.81
CA GLU A 154 -12.07 -16.76 -16.02
C GLU A 154 -10.76 -17.17 -16.70
N THR A 155 -9.72 -17.50 -15.93
CA THR A 155 -8.38 -17.82 -16.46
C THR A 155 -8.14 -19.32 -16.65
N GLY A 156 -9.02 -20.18 -16.11
CA GLY A 156 -8.82 -21.63 -16.07
C GLY A 156 -7.70 -22.10 -15.14
N LEU A 157 -7.06 -21.19 -14.41
CA LEU A 157 -5.97 -21.51 -13.48
C LEU A 157 -6.53 -22.00 -12.15
N LYS A 158 -5.91 -23.03 -11.56
CA LYS A 158 -6.23 -23.47 -10.19
C LYS A 158 -5.89 -22.38 -9.17
N ARG A 159 -6.68 -22.28 -8.09
CA ARG A 159 -6.48 -21.34 -6.98
C ARG A 159 -5.04 -21.33 -6.48
N GLU A 160 -4.46 -22.50 -6.25
CA GLU A 160 -3.07 -22.66 -5.78
C GLU A 160 -2.05 -22.01 -6.73
N VAL A 161 -2.27 -22.11 -8.04
CA VAL A 161 -1.40 -21.50 -9.06
C VAL A 161 -1.52 -19.98 -8.99
N ILE A 162 -2.74 -19.46 -8.83
CA ILE A 162 -3.00 -18.02 -8.67
C ILE A 162 -2.31 -17.50 -7.40
N TYR A 163 -2.48 -18.17 -6.25
CA TYR A 163 -1.79 -17.80 -5.00
C TYR A 163 -0.27 -17.81 -5.15
N ASN A 164 0.30 -18.84 -5.78
CA ASN A 164 1.74 -18.95 -5.99
C ASN A 164 2.29 -17.89 -6.96
N ARG A 165 1.53 -17.52 -8.00
CA ARG A 165 1.89 -16.42 -8.91
C ARG A 165 1.84 -15.07 -8.20
N ILE A 166 0.78 -14.80 -7.43
CA ILE A 166 0.67 -13.57 -6.62
C ILE A 166 1.80 -13.48 -5.59
N SER A 167 2.09 -14.56 -4.88
CA SER A 167 3.17 -14.61 -3.89
C SER A 167 4.53 -14.29 -4.51
N ARG A 168 4.86 -14.92 -5.65
CA ARG A 168 6.09 -14.64 -6.39
C ARG A 168 6.14 -13.22 -6.94
N GLY A 169 5.01 -12.71 -7.46
CA GLY A 169 4.89 -11.34 -7.91
C GLY A 169 5.16 -10.34 -6.79
N LYS A 170 4.56 -10.54 -5.60
CA LYS A 170 4.80 -9.72 -4.41
C LYS A 170 6.27 -9.74 -4.00
N ASN A 171 6.92 -10.91 -4.03
CA ASN A 171 8.34 -11.03 -3.73
C ASN A 171 9.21 -10.29 -4.76
N LYS A 172 8.84 -10.35 -6.05
CA LYS A 172 9.56 -9.66 -7.12
C LYS A 172 9.40 -8.14 -7.01
N ILE A 173 8.18 -7.64 -6.81
CA ILE A 173 7.90 -6.22 -6.53
C ILE A 173 8.73 -5.76 -5.31
N ARG A 174 8.69 -6.52 -4.21
CA ARG A 174 9.48 -6.23 -3.00
C ARG A 174 10.99 -6.18 -3.29
N SER A 175 11.51 -7.01 -4.19
CA SER A 175 12.92 -6.97 -4.59
C SER A 175 13.29 -5.75 -5.46
N LEU A 176 12.36 -5.27 -6.30
CA LEU A 176 12.60 -4.13 -7.20
C LEU A 176 12.65 -2.80 -6.46
N PHE A 177 11.83 -2.66 -5.42
CA PHE A 177 11.96 -1.54 -4.50
C PHE A 177 13.36 -1.45 -3.87
N ARG A 178 14.07 -2.59 -3.70
CA ARG A 178 15.47 -2.57 -3.24
C ARG A 178 16.45 -2.05 -4.29
N LEU A 179 16.16 -2.23 -5.59
CA LEU A 179 17.09 -1.89 -6.69
C LEU A 179 16.99 -0.42 -7.11
N ASN A 180 15.79 0.16 -7.10
CA ASN A 180 15.62 1.58 -7.43
C ASN A 180 16.31 2.52 -6.42
N GLU A 181 16.62 2.03 -5.22
CA GLU A 181 17.42 2.75 -4.22
C GLU A 181 18.90 2.92 -4.59
N SER A 182 19.45 2.10 -5.49
CA SER A 182 20.83 2.28 -5.97
C SER A 182 20.95 3.42 -6.99
N ARG A 183 19.83 3.87 -7.57
CA ARG A 183 19.80 4.91 -8.61
C ARG A 183 19.36 6.28 -8.11
N CYS A 184 18.73 6.36 -6.93
CA CYS A 184 18.34 7.62 -6.26
C CYS A 184 19.37 8.09 -5.22
N LYS A 185 20.67 7.85 -5.45
CA LYS A 185 21.75 8.65 -4.85
C LYS A 185 22.17 9.71 -5.86
N LEU A 186 21.36 10.76 -6.01
CA LEU A 186 21.77 12.06 -6.57
C LEU A 186 21.17 13.15 -5.70
#